data_AF-A0A1M5J2M8-F1
#
_entry.id   AF-A0A1M5J2M8-F1
#
_cell.length_a   1.000
_cell.length_b   1.000
_cell.length_c   1.000
_cell.angle_alpha   90.00
_cell.angle_beta   90.00
_cell.angle_gamma   90.00
#
_symmetry.space_group_name_H-M   'P 1'
#
loop_
_entity.id
_entity.type
_entity.pdbx_description
1 polymer ?
#
loop_
_entity_poly.entity_id
_entity_poly.type
_entity_poly.pdbx_seq_one_letter_code
_entity_poly.pdbx_strand_id
1 'polypeptide(L)' 'MTAIKILEKLGVDPNSDLSQLTEQDRAEIEALMTSMADTENQPALTIVKPDSPDEEEPKEPESVSV' A
#
# COMPACT_ATOMS: atom_id res chain seq x y z
N MET A 1 -2.42 5.48 20.95
CA MET A 1 -3.76 6.07 20.79
C MET A 1 -4.49 5.07 19.92
N THR A 2 -5.61 4.47 20.31
CA THR A 2 -6.10 3.25 19.62
C THR A 2 -6.35 3.46 18.12
N ALA A 3 -6.08 2.44 17.28
CA ALA A 3 -6.32 2.47 15.83
C ALA A 3 -7.65 3.10 15.39
N ILE A 4 -8.76 2.76 16.05
CA ILE A 4 -10.09 3.36 15.76
C ILE A 4 -10.08 4.88 15.99
N LYS A 5 -9.47 5.38 17.07
CA LYS A 5 -9.41 6.81 17.35
C LYS A 5 -8.54 7.56 16.35
N ILE A 6 -7.50 6.91 15.82
CA ILE A 6 -6.66 7.45 14.76
C ILE A 6 -7.50 7.59 13.48
N LEU A 7 -8.23 6.54 13.10
CA LEU A 7 -9.10 6.53 11.93
C LEU A 7 -10.26 7.53 12.05
N GLU A 8 -10.88 7.64 13.23
CA GLU A 8 -11.90 8.64 13.51
C GLU A 8 -11.35 10.04 13.29
N LYS A 9 -10.17 10.36 13.86
CA LYS A 9 -9.55 11.67 13.68
C LYS A 9 -9.27 11.99 12.21
N LEU A 10 -8.71 11.03 11.45
CA LEU A 10 -8.49 11.18 10.00
C LEU A 10 -9.80 11.41 9.23
N GLY A 11 -10.91 10.82 9.69
CA GLY A 11 -12.21 10.95 9.03
C GLY A 11 -12.94 12.27 9.30
N VAL A 12 -12.66 12.95 10.42
CA VAL A 12 -13.35 14.21 10.79
C VAL A 12 -12.50 15.46 10.57
N ASP A 13 -11.17 15.35 10.59
CA ASP A 13 -10.27 16.48 10.41
C ASP A 13 -9.83 16.65 8.95
N PRO A 14 -10.30 17.69 8.23
CA PRO A 14 -9.93 17.90 6.83
C PRO A 14 -8.47 18.30 6.63
N ASN A 15 -7.73 18.64 7.70
CA ASN A 15 -6.31 18.96 7.63
C ASN A 15 -5.41 17.77 8.01
N SER A 16 -6.02 16.67 8.44
CA SER A 16 -5.28 15.47 8.80
C SER A 16 -4.90 14.70 7.52
N ASP A 17 -3.62 14.37 7.39
CA ASP A 17 -3.06 13.63 6.25
C ASP A 17 -2.36 12.35 6.74
N LEU A 18 -2.38 11.30 5.93
CA LEU A 18 -1.74 10.02 6.26
C LEU A 18 -0.22 10.16 6.47
N SER A 19 0.44 11.15 5.87
CA SER A 19 1.86 11.46 6.08
C SER A 19 2.17 11.92 7.51
N GLN A 20 1.18 12.40 8.26
CA GLN A 20 1.34 12.89 9.62
C GLN A 20 1.28 11.76 10.68
N LEU A 21 0.96 10.52 10.25
CA LEU A 21 0.92 9.36 11.14
C LEU A 21 2.33 8.92 11.53
N THR A 22 2.53 8.68 12.84
CA THR A 22 3.77 8.08 13.34
C THR A 22 3.89 6.61 12.92
N GLU A 23 5.09 6.04 13.02
CA GLU A 23 5.30 4.60 12.80
C GLU A 23 4.42 3.75 13.73
N GLN A 24 4.25 4.19 14.99
CA GLN A 24 3.40 3.51 15.95
C GLN A 24 1.92 3.54 15.52
N ASP A 25 1.43 4.69 15.05
CA ASP A 25 0.04 4.82 14.58
C ASP A 25 -0.22 3.89 13.38
N ARG A 26 0.76 3.79 12.47
CA ARG A 26 0.68 2.88 11.30
C ARG A 26 0.63 1.42 11.74
N ALA A 27 1.48 1.02 12.69
CA ALA A 27 1.48 -0.34 13.22
C ALA A 27 0.16 -0.69 13.92
N GLU A 28 -0.45 0.24 14.66
CA GLU A 28 -1.77 0.03 15.28
C GLU A 28 -2.88 -0.16 14.22
N ILE A 29 -2.85 0.62 13.13
CA ILE A 29 -3.80 0.48 12.01
C ILE A 29 -3.61 -0.86 11.28
N GLU A 30 -2.37 -1.25 10.99
CA GLU A 30 -2.06 -2.49 10.30
C GLU A 30 -2.46 -3.73 11.13
N ALA A 31 -2.23 -3.69 12.44
CA ALA A 31 -2.69 -4.73 13.36
C ALA A 31 -4.22 -4.85 13.37
N LEU A 32 -4.94 -3.72 13.36
CA LEU A 32 -6.40 -3.71 13.25
C LEU A 32 -6.84 -4.31 11.90
N MET A 33 -6.24 -3.89 10.79
CA MET A 33 -6.55 -4.43 9.45
C MET A 33 -6.32 -5.94 9.36
N THR A 34 -5.21 -6.43 9.90
CA THR A 34 -4.88 -7.85 9.95
C THR A 34 -5.92 -8.63 10.76
N SER A 35 -6.26 -8.13 11.96
CA SER A 35 -7.30 -8.75 12.79
C SER A 35 -8.68 -8.79 12.14
N MET A 36 -9.01 -7.78 11.32
CA MET A 36 -10.25 -7.75 10.55
C MET A 36 -10.20 -8.73 9.39
N ALA A 37 -9.04 -8.88 8.72
CA ALA A 37 -8.84 -9.82 7.62
C ALA A 37 -8.88 -11.28 8.07
N ASP A 38 -8.43 -11.59 9.29
CA ASP A 38 -8.47 -12.93 9.89
C ASP A 38 -9.89 -13.39 10.29
N THR A 39 -10.91 -12.54 10.14
CA THR A 39 -12.29 -12.96 10.36
C THR A 39 -12.78 -13.80 9.17
N GLU A 40 -13.28 -15.01 9.44
CA GLU A 40 -13.69 -16.02 8.44
C GLU A 40 -14.75 -15.55 7.41
N ASN A 41 -15.26 -14.33 7.53
CA ASN A 41 -16.29 -13.73 6.66
C ASN A 41 -15.75 -12.70 5.64
N GLN A 42 -14.43 -12.53 5.50
CA GLN A 42 -13.87 -11.62 4.50
C GLN A 42 -13.71 -12.33 3.14
N PRO A 43 -14.26 -11.78 2.04
CA PRO A 43 -13.98 -12.31 0.71
C PRO A 43 -12.50 -12.15 0.38
N ALA A 44 -11.88 -13.18 -0.19
CA ALA A 44 -10.49 -13.11 -0.64
C ALA A 44 -10.32 -11.98 -1.67
N LEU A 45 -9.42 -11.05 -1.40
CA LEU A 45 -9.12 -9.94 -2.31
C LEU A 45 -8.25 -10.45 -3.47
N THR A 46 -8.60 -10.04 -4.69
CA THR A 46 -7.75 -10.29 -5.85
C THR A 46 -6.64 -9.24 -5.87
N ILE A 47 -5.39 -9.68 -5.73
CA ILE A 47 -4.22 -8.79 -5.80
C ILE A 47 -3.90 -8.56 -7.28
N VAL A 48 -4.19 -7.35 -7.78
CA VAL A 48 -3.69 -6.90 -9.09
C VAL A 48 -2.31 -6.32 -8.86
N LYS A 49 -1.27 -6.99 -9.38
CA LYS A 49 0.06 -6.38 -9.44
C LYS A 49 0.01 -5.25 -10.47
N PRO A 50 0.57 -4.07 -10.17
CA PRO A 50 0.77 -3.08 -11.21
C PRO A 50 1.60 -3.72 -12.32
N ASP A 51 1.21 -3.52 -13.58
CA ASP A 51 2.02 -3.93 -14.71
C ASP A 51 3.42 -3.33 -14.51
N SER A 52 4.44 -4.19 -14.58
CA SER A 52 5.83 -3.72 -14.62
C SER A 52 5.93 -2.65 -15.70
N PRO A 53 6.67 -1.55 -15.50
CA PRO A 53 6.95 -0.64 -16.60
C PRO A 53 7.53 -1.47 -17.75
N ASP A 54 7.00 -1.30 -18.96
CA ASP A 54 7.51 -1.99 -20.16
C ASP A 54 9.04 -1.86 -20.14
N GLU A 55 9.75 -2.98 -19.99
CA GLU A 55 11.20 -2.99 -20.12
C GLU A 55 11.49 -2.58 -21.56
N GLU A 56 12.05 -1.38 -21.78
CA GLU A 56 12.57 -1.01 -23.09
C GLU A 56 13.56 -2.10 -23.53
N GLU A 57 13.21 -2.88 -24.56
CA GLU A 57 14.08 -3.91 -25.11
C GLU A 57 15.47 -3.29 -25.38
N PRO A 58 16.56 -3.88 -24.85
CA PRO A 58 17.89 -3.39 -25.14
C PRO A 58 18.13 -3.47 -26.65
N LYS A 59 18.30 -2.33 -27.32
CA LYS A 59 18.62 -2.29 -28.75
C LYS A 59 19.89 -3.09 -29.01
N GLU A 60 19.78 -4.12 -29.85
CA GLU A 60 20.89 -4.99 -30.24
C GLU A 60 22.03 -4.14 -30.83
N PRO A 61 23.29 -4.30 -30.40
CA PRO A 61 24.38 -3.50 -30.94
C PRO A 61 24.64 -3.92 -32.40
N GLU A 62 24.51 -2.97 -33.33
CA GLU A 62 24.85 -3.18 -34.74
C GLU A 62 26.30 -3.67 -34.84
N SER A 63 26.48 -4.88 -35.35
CA SER A 63 27.80 -5.45 -35.57
C SER A 63 28.45 -4.77 -36.78
N VAL A 64 29.42 -3.89 -36.51
CA VAL A 64 30.30 -3.33 -37.55
C VAL A 64 31.21 -4.46 -38.03
N SER A 65 30.96 -4.96 -39.24
CA SER A 65 31.88 -5.88 -39.93
C SER A 65 33.04 -5.09 -40.53
N VAL A 66 34.28 -5.45 -40.16
CA VAL A 66 35.54 -4.98 -40.80
C VAL A 66 36.19 -6.15 -41.52
#